data_AF-A0A840DME6-F1
#
_entry.id   AF-A0A840DME6-F1
#
_cell.length_a   1.000
_cell.length_b   1.000
_cell.length_c   1.000
_cell.angle_alpha   90.00
_cell.angle_beta   90.00
_cell.angle_gamma   90.00
#
_symmetry.space_group_name_H-M   'P 1'
#
loop_
_entity.id
_entity.type
_entity.pdbx_description
1 polymer ?
#
loop_
_entity_poly.entity_id
_entity_poly.type
_entity_poly.pdbx_seq_one_letter_code
_entity_poly.pdbx_strand_id
1 'polypeptide(L)' 'MAIIKAPNPKYNGVSASLTFVNGQAETDNKWLIQWFKEQGYEVSEEEKKGTKKATEKAAE' A
#
# COMPACT_ATOMS: atom_id res chain seq x y z
N MET A 1 -8.42 -5.67 8.55
CA MET A 1 -7.54 -4.56 8.12
C MET A 1 -6.67 -5.11 7.00
N ALA A 2 -6.38 -4.29 6.00
CA ALA A 2 -5.51 -4.61 4.89
C ALA A 2 -4.45 -3.53 4.75
N ILE A 3 -3.25 -3.94 4.38
CA ILE A 3 -2.12 -3.08 4.08
C ILE A 3 -2.08 -2.92 2.56
N ILE A 4 -2.22 -1.69 2.10
CA ILE A 4 -2.04 -1.33 0.69
C ILE A 4 -0.61 -0.85 0.52
N LYS A 5 0.14 -1.51 -0.36
CA LYS A 5 1.47 -1.08 -0.76
C LYS A 5 1.40 -0.35 -2.09
N ALA A 6 1.93 0.86 -2.11
CA ALA A 6 2.18 1.63 -3.32
C ALA A 6 3.35 1.02 -4.10
N PRO A 7 3.33 1.10 -5.44
CA PRO A 7 4.45 0.66 -6.27
C PRO A 7 5.72 1.48 -6.01
N ASN A 8 5.57 2.71 -5.50
CA ASN A 8 6.69 3.54 -5.09
C ASN A 8 6.96 3.37 -3.58
N PRO A 9 8.09 2.76 -3.20
CA PRO A 9 8.37 2.44 -1.79
C PRO A 9 8.74 3.65 -0.94
N LYS A 10 8.99 4.81 -1.55
CA LYS A 10 9.25 6.08 -0.84
C LYS A 10 8.05 7.03 -0.90
N TYR A 11 6.90 6.56 -1.37
CA TYR A 11 5.70 7.38 -1.45
C TYR A 11 5.20 7.73 -0.04
N ASN A 12 5.21 9.01 0.28
CA ASN A 12 4.66 9.56 1.51
C ASN A 12 3.63 10.61 1.11
N GLY A 13 2.36 10.35 1.36
CA GLY A 13 1.26 11.18 0.88
C GLY A 13 -0.10 10.62 1.23
N VAL A 14 -1.16 11.35 0.93
CA VAL A 14 -2.53 10.89 1.12
C VAL A 14 -3.12 10.47 -0.22
N SER A 15 -3.62 9.25 -0.33
CA SER A 15 -4.29 8.74 -1.52
C SER A 15 -5.62 8.08 -1.12
N ALA A 16 -6.71 8.49 -1.79
CA ALA A 16 -8.07 8.03 -1.49
C ALA A 16 -8.42 8.10 0.02
N SER A 17 -8.07 9.21 0.67
CA SER A 17 -8.22 9.46 2.12
C SER A 17 -7.40 8.53 3.04
N LEU A 18 -6.53 7.70 2.49
CA LEU A 18 -5.56 6.91 3.26
C LEU A 18 -4.21 7.59 3.27
N THR A 19 -3.58 7.60 4.45
CA THR A 19 -2.22 8.11 4.57
C THR A 19 -1.25 6.99 4.25
N PHE A 20 -0.44 7.20 3.22
CA PHE A 20 0.68 6.34 2.86
C PHE A 20 1.94 6.86 3.55
N VAL A 21 2.63 5.96 4.24
CA VAL A 21 3.91 6.18 4.90
C VAL A 21 4.89 5.13 4.38
N ASN A 22 5.98 5.56 3.74
CA ASN A 22 6.94 4.67 3.06
C ASN A 22 6.27 3.66 2.13
N GLY A 23 5.34 4.15 1.31
CA GLY A 23 4.60 3.34 0.34
C GLY A 23 3.64 2.34 0.97
N GLN A 24 3.29 2.46 2.25
CA GLN A 24 2.32 1.59 2.92
C GLN A 24 1.17 2.41 3.52
N ALA A 25 -0.06 1.98 3.30
CA ALA A 25 -1.25 2.53 3.93
C ALA A 25 -2.10 1.41 4.53
N GLU A 26 -2.78 1.70 5.63
CA GLU A 26 -3.65 0.74 6.31
C GLU A 26 -5.10 1.13 6.11
N THR A 27 -5.96 0.17 5.76
CA THR A 27 -7.39 0.40 5.65
C THR A 27 -8.18 -0.82 6.10
N ASP A 28 -9.29 -0.60 6.78
CA ASP A 28 -10.30 -1.62 7.07
C ASP A 28 -11.45 -1.62 6.04
N ASN A 29 -11.46 -0.66 5.12
CA ASN A 29 -12.57 -0.43 4.22
C ASN A 29 -12.48 -1.35 2.99
N LYS A 30 -13.36 -2.35 2.90
CA LYS A 30 -13.39 -3.32 1.79
C LYS A 30 -13.50 -2.68 0.40
N TRP A 31 -14.21 -1.57 0.28
CA TRP A 31 -14.33 -0.85 -0.98
C TRP A 31 -12.99 -0.28 -1.45
N LEU A 32 -12.20 0.31 -0.53
CA LEU A 32 -10.86 0.80 -0.84
C LEU A 32 -9.92 -0.35 -1.21
N ILE A 33 -9.94 -1.45 -0.45
CA ILE A 33 -9.15 -2.66 -0.73
C ILE A 33 -9.36 -3.11 -2.18
N GLN A 34 -10.62 -3.21 -2.62
CA GLN A 34 -10.93 -3.64 -3.97
C GLN A 34 -10.52 -2.59 -5.01
N TRP A 35 -10.79 -1.31 -4.76
CA TRP A 35 -10.38 -0.21 -5.64
C TRP A 35 -8.87 -0.18 -5.84
N PHE A 36 -8.07 -0.30 -4.77
CA PHE A 36 -6.61 -0.35 -4.85
C PHE A 36 -6.12 -1.57 -5.63
N LYS A 37 -6.77 -2.73 -5.48
CA LYS A 37 -6.48 -3.93 -6.27
C LYS A 37 -6.73 -3.71 -7.77
N GLU A 38 -7.79 -3.00 -8.13
CA GLU A 38 -8.08 -2.63 -9.54
C GLU A 38 -7.13 -1.55 -10.08
N GLN A 39 -6.63 -0.66 -9.23
CA GLN A 39 -5.63 0.34 -9.58
C GLN A 39 -4.22 -0.25 -9.76
N GLY A 40 -4.00 -1.51 -9.41
CA GLY A 40 -2.69 -2.17 -9.52
C GLY A 40 -1.79 -1.96 -8.29
N TYR A 41 -2.36 -1.63 -7.15
CA TYR A 41 -1.64 -1.59 -5.87
C TYR A 41 -1.59 -3.00 -5.25
N GLU A 42 -0.54 -3.27 -4.50
CA GLU A 42 -0.37 -4.56 -3.82
C GLU A 42 -1.13 -4.52 -2.49
N VAL A 43 -2.30 -5.16 -2.46
CA VAL A 43 -3.15 -5.22 -1.27
C VAL A 43 -2.91 -6.52 -0.52
N SER A 44 -2.31 -6.41 0.65
CA SER A 44 -2.06 -7.52 1.58
C SER A 44 -3.10 -7.49 2.69
N GLU A 45 -4.03 -8.43 2.67
CA GLU A 45 -4.97 -8.66 3.77
C GLU A 45 -4.22 -9.33 4.93
N GLU A 46 -3.37 -8.55 5.62
CA GLU A 46 -2.40 -9.07 6.58
C GLU A 46 -2.97 -9.02 8.00
N GLU A 47 -3.28 -10.20 8.56
CA GLU A 47 -3.41 -10.38 10.00
C GLU A 47 -1.99 -10.38 10.61
N LYS A 48 -1.42 -9.19 10.85
CA LYS A 48 -0.10 -8.96 11.47
C LYS A 48 0.98 -9.99 11.09
N LYS A 49 1.66 -9.86 9.95
CA LYS A 49 2.95 -10.52 9.76
C LYS A 49 3.88 -9.83 8.75
N GLY A 50 4.36 -8.66 9.15
CA GLY A 50 5.74 -8.22 8.96
C GLY A 50 6.23 -8.14 7.52
N THR A 51 6.20 -6.90 7.00
CA THR A 51 7.29 -6.28 6.25
C THR A 51 8.22 -7.26 5.54
N LYS A 52 7.87 -7.63 4.30
CA LYS A 52 8.87 -8.10 3.35
C LYS A 52 8.71 -7.42 2.00
N LYS A 53 9.71 -6.56 1.74
CA LYS A 53 10.43 -6.41 0.47
C LYS A 53 9.73 -5.62 -0.64
N ALA A 54 10.02 -4.32 -0.69
CA ALA A 54 10.11 -3.56 -1.93
C ALA A 54 11.07 -2.37 -1.74
N THR A 55 12.37 -2.65 -1.59
CA THR A 55 13.42 -1.79 -2.16
C THR A 55 13.86 -2.59 -3.38
N GLU A 56 13.72 -2.10 -4.60
CA GLU A 56 14.67 -1.21 -5.25
C GLU A 56 14.12 -0.84 -6.64
N LYS A 57 14.68 0.26 -7.18
CA LYS A 57 14.77 0.62 -8.60
C LYS A 57 13.70 1.56 -9.17
N ALA A 58 13.92 2.86 -8.94
CA ALA A 58 13.64 3.90 -9.93
C ALA A 58 14.44 5.16 -9.58
N ALA A 59 15.73 5.18 -9.96
CA ALA A 59 16.52 6.38 -10.23
C ALA A 59 17.87 5.91 -10.81
N GLU A 60 17.91 5.70 -12.12
CA GLU A 60 19.05 6.09 -12.95
C GLU A 60 18.49 6.61 -14.29
#